data_AF-A0A7K9JG69-F1
#
_entry.id   AF-A0A7K9JG69-F1
#
_cell.length_a   1.000
_cell.length_b   1.000
_cell.length_c   1.000
_cell.angle_alpha   90.00
_cell.angle_beta   90.00
_cell.angle_gamma   90.00
#
_symmetry.space_group_name_H-M   'P 1'
#
loop_
_entity.id
_entity.type
_entity.pdbx_description
1 polymer ?
#
loop_
_entity_poly.entity_id
_entity_poly.type
_entity_poly.pdbx_seq_one_letter_code
_entity_poly.pdbx_strand_id
1 'polypeptide(L)'
;RIVRLVLVLRDWANKSLHEEQQRPDPFLERFQGPELLTAAAGAGDELEDEEAEKLNKKRKWLFFVVDPAGDWYYHWLAVIAVPVLYNWCLLVARACFTDLQKTYFVLWLVLDYISDALYLGDTVIRLHTGFLEQGLLVKDPKKLRDNYIHMLQFKLDVLSILPTDLAYFVVGLHCPELRFNRLLRFSRMFEFFDRTETRTSHPNIFRICNLVLYILVIIHWNACIYYAISKAIGFGEDSWVYPNVTDPEYGYLTREYVYCLYWSTLTLTTIGETPPPVRDEEYLFVIFDFLIGVLIFATIVGNVGSMISNMNATRAEFQAKIDAIKHYMQFRKVSKDLETKVIKWFDYLWTNKKAVDEREVLKNLPDKLKAEIAINVHLETLKKVRIFQNCEAGLLVELVLKLRPQVFSPGDYMCRKGDIGKEMYIIKEGKLAVVADDGMTQYALLTAGGCFGEISILNIKGSKMGNRRTANIRSLGYSDLFCLSKEDLMEAVTEYPDAKKILEERGREILIKEGLLDESAAEESTEGKSMEERLDRVAWNLDTLHTRFGRLLTEYNDAQMKLKQRITALESKMRQEELEDFFSDSSDSLFE
;
A
#
# COMPACT_ATOMS: atom_id res chain seq x y z
N ARG A 1 -34.94 -6.36 -17.14
CA ARG A 1 -33.58 -6.80 -16.72
C ARG A 1 -32.62 -5.61 -16.59
N ILE A 2 -32.55 -4.70 -17.56
CA ILE A 2 -31.73 -3.47 -17.50
C ILE A 2 -32.12 -2.55 -16.32
N VAL A 3 -33.41 -2.33 -16.08
CA VAL A 3 -33.88 -1.52 -14.94
C VAL A 3 -33.46 -2.11 -13.58
N ARG A 4 -33.41 -3.44 -13.47
CA ARG A 4 -32.97 -4.12 -12.24
C ARG A 4 -31.45 -3.99 -12.06
N LEU A 5 -30.68 -3.99 -13.16
CA LEU A 5 -29.23 -3.73 -13.14
C LEU A 5 -28.95 -2.28 -12.71
N VAL A 6 -29.71 -1.31 -13.21
CA VAL A 6 -29.57 0.12 -12.86
C VAL A 6 -29.93 0.36 -11.39
N LEU A 7 -30.95 -0.31 -10.86
CA LEU A 7 -31.33 -0.21 -9.45
C LEU A 7 -30.28 -0.87 -8.53
N VAL A 8 -29.72 -2.02 -8.93
CA VAL A 8 -28.63 -2.68 -8.19
C VAL A 8 -27.35 -1.84 -8.20
N LEU A 9 -27.02 -1.22 -9.33
CA LEU A 9 -25.88 -0.29 -9.44
C LEU A 9 -26.09 0.98 -8.61
N ARG A 10 -27.33 1.49 -8.54
CA ARG A 10 -27.68 2.65 -7.71
C ARG A 10 -27.58 2.34 -6.22
N ASP A 11 -28.09 1.20 -5.78
CA ASP A 11 -28.01 0.78 -4.37
C ASP A 11 -26.56 0.43 -3.98
N TRP A 12 -25.78 -0.15 -4.89
CA TRP A 12 -24.35 -0.39 -4.69
C TRP A 12 -23.55 0.91 -4.59
N ALA A 13 -23.80 1.89 -5.47
CA ALA A 13 -23.17 3.21 -5.44
C ALA A 13 -23.51 3.99 -4.17
N ASN A 14 -24.75 3.92 -3.69
CA ASN A 14 -25.15 4.54 -2.43
C ASN A 14 -24.49 3.87 -1.22
N LYS A 15 -24.22 2.56 -1.28
CA LYS A 15 -23.55 1.82 -0.20
C LYS A 15 -22.05 2.17 -0.11
N SER A 16 -21.37 2.36 -1.24
CA SER A 16 -19.96 2.78 -1.23
C SER A 16 -19.77 4.24 -0.80
N LEU A 17 -20.75 5.11 -1.11
CA LEU A 17 -20.73 6.52 -0.71
C LEU A 17 -20.82 6.73 0.81
N HIS A 18 -21.42 5.79 1.56
CA HIS A 18 -21.44 5.84 3.02
C HIS A 18 -20.20 5.21 3.69
N GLU A 19 -19.42 4.37 3.01
CA GLU A 19 -18.18 3.82 3.57
C GLU A 19 -17.00 4.81 3.53
N GLU A 20 -17.06 5.88 2.72
CA GLU A 20 -15.99 6.90 2.61
C GLU A 20 -16.17 8.11 3.54
N GLN A 21 -17.37 8.34 4.09
CA GLN A 21 -17.59 9.41 5.07
C GLN A 21 -17.37 8.87 6.49
N GLN A 22 -16.15 9.08 7.00
CA GLN A 22 -15.65 8.71 8.34
C GLN A 22 -15.19 7.25 8.49
N ARG A 23 -14.00 6.94 7.96
CA ARG A 23 -13.13 5.98 8.65
C ARG A 23 -12.32 6.75 9.70
N PRO A 24 -12.67 6.68 11.00
CA PRO A 24 -11.73 7.09 12.04
C PRO A 24 -10.44 6.25 11.93
N ASP A 25 -9.32 6.82 12.38
CA ASP A 25 -8.00 6.18 12.31
C ASP A 25 -8.05 4.78 12.95
N PRO A 26 -7.79 3.68 12.20
CA PRO A 26 -7.82 2.31 12.73
C PRO A 26 -6.85 2.11 13.89
N PHE A 27 -5.81 2.94 13.93
CA PHE A 27 -4.83 3.00 15.01
C PHE A 27 -5.48 3.42 16.33
N LEU A 28 -6.37 4.42 16.34
CA LEU A 28 -7.01 4.94 17.55
C LEU A 28 -8.19 4.07 18.01
N GLU A 29 -8.94 3.48 17.08
CA GLU A 29 -10.04 2.56 17.42
C GLU A 29 -9.55 1.31 18.15
N ARG A 30 -8.34 0.81 17.83
CA ARG A 30 -7.78 -0.38 18.50
C ARG A 30 -7.42 -0.14 19.97
N PHE A 31 -7.43 1.12 20.43
CA PHE A 31 -7.15 1.52 21.80
C PHE A 31 -8.35 2.13 22.54
N GLN A 32 -9.49 2.34 21.88
CA GLN A 32 -10.68 2.93 22.52
C GLN A 32 -11.72 1.85 22.87
N GLY A 33 -12.09 1.81 24.16
CA GLY A 33 -13.12 0.90 24.69
C GLY A 33 -14.56 1.31 24.29
N PRO A 34 -15.58 0.50 24.65
CA PRO A 34 -16.87 0.43 23.94
C PRO A 34 -17.94 1.52 24.26
N GLU A 35 -17.61 2.66 24.84
CA GLU A 35 -18.62 3.48 25.55
C GLU A 35 -19.21 4.72 24.83
N LEU A 36 -18.93 4.98 23.54
CA LEU A 36 -19.32 6.25 22.90
C LEU A 36 -20.13 6.19 21.59
N LEU A 37 -20.93 5.15 21.37
CA LEU A 37 -21.72 4.99 20.13
C LEU A 37 -23.22 5.35 20.21
N THR A 38 -23.73 5.85 21.33
CA THR A 38 -25.21 5.93 21.56
C THR A 38 -25.83 7.33 21.54
N ALA A 39 -25.12 8.40 21.17
CA ALA A 39 -25.61 9.76 21.45
C ALA A 39 -26.22 10.58 20.28
N ALA A 40 -26.41 10.04 19.07
CA ALA A 40 -26.89 10.87 17.96
C ALA A 40 -27.88 10.15 17.03
N ALA A 41 -29.13 10.01 17.47
CA ALA A 41 -30.26 9.78 16.58
C ALA A 41 -31.53 10.40 17.16
N GLY A 42 -31.95 11.56 16.62
CA GLY A 42 -33.20 12.23 16.95
C GLY A 42 -33.77 12.87 15.68
N ALA A 43 -35.06 12.63 15.45
CA ALA A 43 -35.78 12.70 14.18
C ALA A 43 -36.49 14.04 13.90
N GLY A 44 -36.83 14.25 12.61
CA GLY A 44 -37.91 15.14 12.15
C GLY A 44 -37.55 15.96 10.90
N ASP A 45 -38.08 15.59 9.72
CA ASP A 45 -39.07 16.36 8.91
C ASP A 45 -39.18 15.78 7.49
N GLU A 46 -40.20 14.97 7.19
CA GLU A 46 -40.30 14.18 5.95
C GLU A 46 -41.06 14.86 4.78
N LEU A 47 -41.37 16.16 4.84
CA LEU A 47 -42.20 16.81 3.80
C LEU A 47 -41.58 18.05 3.11
N GLU A 48 -40.45 18.57 3.61
CA GLU A 48 -39.63 19.56 2.87
C GLU A 48 -38.52 18.90 2.03
N ASP A 49 -38.32 17.59 2.20
CA ASP A 49 -37.18 16.86 1.68
C ASP A 49 -37.21 16.60 0.17
N GLU A 50 -38.36 16.45 -0.50
CA GLU A 50 -38.35 16.10 -1.94
C GLU A 50 -37.96 17.25 -2.88
N GLU A 51 -38.31 18.50 -2.56
CA GLU A 51 -37.93 19.68 -3.34
C GLU A 51 -36.51 20.12 -3.00
N ALA A 52 -36.13 20.06 -1.72
CA ALA A 52 -34.77 20.25 -1.27
C ALA A 52 -33.82 19.19 -1.86
N GLU A 53 -34.22 17.91 -1.91
CA GLU A 53 -33.42 16.82 -2.49
C GLU A 53 -33.24 16.99 -4.01
N LYS A 54 -34.24 17.49 -4.75
CA LYS A 54 -34.10 17.80 -6.19
C LYS A 54 -33.16 18.98 -6.45
N LEU A 55 -33.24 20.04 -5.64
CA LEU A 55 -32.31 21.18 -5.69
C LEU A 55 -30.90 20.78 -5.24
N ASN A 56 -30.80 19.90 -4.24
CA ASN A 56 -29.55 19.36 -3.73
C ASN A 56 -28.93 18.36 -4.71
N LYS A 57 -29.71 17.58 -5.47
CA LYS A 57 -29.25 16.77 -6.61
C LYS A 57 -28.70 17.62 -7.74
N LYS A 58 -29.39 18.72 -8.11
CA LYS A 58 -28.89 19.68 -9.11
C LYS A 58 -27.59 20.36 -8.64
N ARG A 59 -27.49 20.73 -7.36
CA ARG A 59 -26.24 21.23 -6.75
C ARG A 59 -25.14 20.17 -6.71
N LYS A 60 -25.44 18.93 -6.33
CA LYS A 60 -24.48 17.80 -6.33
C LYS A 60 -23.93 17.50 -7.72
N TRP A 61 -24.74 17.67 -8.78
CA TRP A 61 -24.27 17.51 -10.16
C TRP A 61 -23.33 18.65 -10.57
N LEU A 62 -23.59 19.90 -10.13
CA LEU A 62 -22.67 21.03 -10.33
C LEU A 62 -21.33 20.87 -9.56
N PHE A 63 -21.31 20.10 -8.47
CA PHE A 63 -20.13 19.79 -7.67
C PHE A 63 -19.63 18.35 -7.87
N PHE A 64 -20.06 17.66 -8.92
CA PHE A 64 -19.56 16.33 -9.23
C PHE A 64 -18.09 16.45 -9.61
N VAL A 65 -17.21 16.00 -8.72
CA VAL A 65 -15.77 15.92 -8.94
C VAL A 65 -15.35 14.49 -8.74
N VAL A 66 -14.70 13.95 -9.75
CA VAL A 66 -14.22 12.58 -9.74
C VAL A 66 -12.80 12.57 -9.20
N ASP A 67 -12.58 11.80 -8.15
CA ASP A 67 -11.23 11.55 -7.66
C ASP A 67 -10.51 10.57 -8.62
N PRO A 68 -9.40 10.99 -9.27
CA PRO A 68 -8.62 10.09 -10.12
C PRO A 68 -7.97 8.93 -9.36
N ALA A 69 -7.84 8.98 -8.04
CA ALA A 69 -7.31 7.88 -7.21
C ALA A 69 -8.38 6.86 -6.81
N GLY A 70 -9.66 7.25 -6.86
CA GLY A 70 -10.79 6.45 -6.40
C GLY A 70 -11.06 5.19 -7.24
N ASP A 71 -11.65 4.19 -6.61
CA ASP A 71 -12.01 2.93 -7.26
C ASP A 71 -13.05 3.10 -8.36
N TRP A 72 -13.99 4.03 -8.18
CA TRP A 72 -15.00 4.31 -9.21
C TRP A 72 -14.38 4.73 -10.55
N TYR A 73 -13.38 5.61 -10.51
CA TYR A 73 -12.69 6.07 -11.71
C TYR A 73 -11.95 4.92 -12.41
N TYR A 74 -11.34 4.01 -11.64
CA TYR A 74 -10.71 2.80 -12.18
C TYR A 74 -11.72 1.88 -12.91
N HIS A 75 -12.87 1.62 -12.29
CA HIS A 75 -13.91 0.81 -12.93
C HIS A 75 -14.49 1.50 -14.18
N TRP A 76 -14.65 2.82 -14.15
CA TRP A 76 -15.05 3.60 -15.32
C TRP A 76 -14.03 3.48 -16.46
N LEU A 77 -12.74 3.56 -16.13
CA LEU A 77 -11.66 3.41 -17.09
C LEU A 77 -11.65 1.99 -17.72
N ALA A 78 -11.97 0.95 -16.95
CA ALA A 78 -12.18 -0.40 -17.47
C ALA A 78 -13.36 -0.47 -18.45
N VAL A 79 -14.47 0.22 -18.16
CA VAL A 79 -15.62 0.33 -19.07
C VAL A 79 -15.23 1.03 -20.37
N ILE A 80 -14.37 2.05 -20.33
CA ILE A 80 -13.88 2.78 -21.51
C ILE A 80 -12.83 1.99 -22.29
N ALA A 81 -12.06 1.10 -21.65
CA ALA A 81 -11.12 0.24 -22.36
C ALA A 81 -11.83 -0.67 -23.39
N VAL A 82 -13.07 -1.11 -23.11
CA VAL A 82 -13.87 -1.96 -24.00
C VAL A 82 -14.16 -1.31 -25.36
N PRO A 83 -14.79 -0.12 -25.46
CA PRO A 83 -15.02 0.56 -26.72
C PRO A 83 -13.73 0.96 -27.45
N VAL A 84 -12.65 1.25 -26.72
CA VAL A 84 -11.33 1.52 -27.34
C VAL A 84 -10.80 0.27 -28.03
N LEU A 85 -10.79 -0.88 -27.37
CA LEU A 85 -10.35 -2.15 -27.96
C LEU A 85 -11.27 -2.59 -29.10
N TYR A 86 -12.59 -2.41 -28.95
CA TYR A 86 -13.58 -2.64 -30.00
C TYR A 86 -13.24 -1.86 -31.26
N ASN A 87 -13.04 -0.53 -31.14
CA ASN A 87 -12.71 0.31 -32.28
C ASN A 87 -11.35 -0.05 -32.87
N TRP A 88 -10.34 -0.33 -32.04
CA TRP A 88 -9.00 -0.70 -32.50
C TRP A 88 -8.95 -2.00 -33.31
N CYS A 89 -9.73 -3.01 -32.94
CA CYS A 89 -9.75 -4.27 -33.69
C CYS A 89 -10.81 -4.25 -34.79
N LEU A 90 -12.08 -4.04 -34.44
CA LEU A 90 -13.17 -4.31 -35.35
C LEU A 90 -13.35 -3.23 -36.42
N LEU A 91 -12.96 -1.97 -36.16
CA LEU A 91 -13.11 -0.91 -37.17
C LEU A 91 -12.19 -1.14 -38.37
N VAL A 92 -10.93 -1.52 -38.12
CA VAL A 92 -9.95 -1.83 -39.17
C VAL A 92 -10.36 -3.09 -39.92
N ALA A 93 -10.77 -4.13 -39.19
CA ALA A 93 -11.29 -5.37 -39.80
C ALA A 93 -12.50 -5.10 -40.72
N ARG A 94 -13.45 -4.27 -40.28
CA ARG A 94 -14.66 -3.94 -41.06
C ARG A 94 -14.35 -3.12 -42.31
N ALA A 95 -13.31 -2.29 -42.29
CA ALA A 95 -12.85 -1.55 -43.46
C ALA A 95 -12.24 -2.48 -44.53
N CYS A 96 -11.49 -3.49 -44.11
CA CYS A 96 -10.83 -4.40 -45.04
C CYS A 96 -11.78 -5.50 -45.55
N PHE A 97 -12.44 -6.21 -44.63
CA PHE A 97 -13.33 -7.34 -44.93
C PHE A 97 -14.77 -6.86 -45.15
N THR A 98 -15.13 -6.54 -46.40
CA THR A 98 -16.43 -5.93 -46.71
C THR A 98 -17.64 -6.78 -46.36
N ASP A 99 -17.51 -8.10 -46.40
CA ASP A 99 -18.61 -9.02 -46.07
C ASP A 99 -18.94 -8.99 -44.58
N LEU A 100 -17.95 -8.72 -43.72
CA LEU A 100 -18.14 -8.50 -42.29
C LEU A 100 -19.03 -7.27 -42.05
N GLN A 101 -18.77 -6.16 -42.77
CA GLN A 101 -19.54 -4.92 -42.64
C GLN A 101 -20.96 -5.06 -43.20
N LYS A 102 -21.13 -5.72 -44.35
CA LYS A 102 -22.43 -5.85 -45.01
C LYS A 102 -23.37 -6.81 -44.29
N THR A 103 -22.88 -7.98 -43.86
CA THR A 103 -23.72 -9.05 -43.29
C THR A 103 -24.32 -8.63 -41.94
N TYR A 104 -23.57 -7.90 -41.12
CA TYR A 104 -23.97 -7.52 -39.75
C TYR A 104 -24.16 -6.01 -39.57
N PHE A 105 -24.53 -5.29 -40.64
CA PHE A 105 -24.58 -3.83 -40.67
C PHE A 105 -25.34 -3.21 -39.48
N VAL A 106 -26.54 -3.70 -39.16
CA VAL A 106 -27.38 -3.16 -38.06
C VAL A 106 -26.71 -3.34 -36.70
N LEU A 107 -26.09 -4.50 -36.47
CA LEU A 107 -25.36 -4.78 -35.24
C LEU A 107 -24.20 -3.78 -35.06
N TRP A 108 -23.45 -3.54 -36.13
CA TRP A 108 -22.34 -2.60 -36.10
C TRP A 108 -22.77 -1.18 -35.82
N LEU A 109 -23.84 -0.73 -36.45
CA LEU A 109 -24.41 0.59 -36.21
C LEU A 109 -24.78 0.79 -34.74
N VAL A 110 -25.41 -0.21 -34.11
CA VAL A 110 -25.77 -0.17 -32.69
C VAL A 110 -24.51 -0.10 -31.81
N LEU A 111 -23.51 -0.94 -32.07
CA LEU A 111 -22.27 -0.96 -31.29
C LEU A 111 -21.45 0.34 -31.44
N ASP A 112 -21.38 0.88 -32.65
CA ASP A 112 -20.68 2.13 -32.96
C ASP A 112 -21.27 3.31 -32.17
N TYR A 113 -22.60 3.47 -32.17
CA TYR A 113 -23.24 4.56 -31.44
C TYR A 113 -23.25 4.37 -29.91
N ILE A 114 -23.25 3.12 -29.43
CA ILE A 114 -23.01 2.84 -28.00
C ILE A 114 -21.59 3.28 -27.61
N SER A 115 -20.60 2.97 -28.45
CA SER A 115 -19.20 3.36 -28.27
C SER A 115 -19.04 4.89 -28.25
N ASP A 116 -19.65 5.60 -29.21
CA ASP A 116 -19.64 7.06 -29.28
C ASP A 116 -20.32 7.70 -28.05
N ALA A 117 -21.44 7.13 -27.56
CA ALA A 117 -22.09 7.59 -26.33
C ALA A 117 -21.20 7.43 -25.08
N LEU A 118 -20.45 6.33 -24.99
CA LEU A 118 -19.47 6.11 -23.91
C LEU A 118 -18.32 7.12 -23.98
N TYR A 119 -17.79 7.42 -25.17
CA TYR A 119 -16.74 8.43 -25.34
C TYR A 119 -17.21 9.84 -24.99
N LEU A 120 -18.46 10.19 -25.32
CA LEU A 120 -19.05 11.46 -24.91
C LEU A 120 -19.15 11.53 -23.39
N GLY A 121 -19.66 10.48 -22.75
CA GLY A 121 -19.72 10.37 -21.29
C GLY A 121 -18.34 10.48 -20.62
N ASP A 122 -17.33 9.82 -21.20
CA ASP A 122 -15.95 9.89 -20.73
C ASP A 122 -15.40 11.32 -20.78
N THR A 123 -15.65 12.05 -21.86
CA THR A 123 -15.22 13.45 -22.00
C THR A 123 -15.86 14.35 -20.95
N VAL A 124 -17.14 14.12 -20.63
CA VAL A 124 -17.83 14.82 -19.54
C VAL A 124 -17.19 14.49 -18.20
N ILE A 125 -16.92 13.22 -17.92
CA ILE A 125 -16.26 12.80 -16.68
C ILE A 125 -14.88 13.44 -16.54
N ARG A 126 -14.10 13.54 -17.62
CA ARG A 126 -12.77 14.16 -17.62
C ARG A 126 -12.79 15.66 -17.34
N LEU A 127 -13.82 16.38 -17.82
CA LEU A 127 -14.04 17.78 -17.47
C LEU A 127 -14.26 17.99 -15.95
N HIS A 128 -14.66 16.93 -15.26
CA HIS A 128 -14.94 16.88 -13.83
C HIS A 128 -13.90 16.06 -13.03
N THR A 129 -12.82 15.58 -13.65
CA THR A 129 -11.78 14.83 -12.93
C THR A 129 -10.87 15.79 -12.17
N GLY A 130 -10.71 15.56 -10.87
CA GLY A 130 -9.81 16.30 -10.01
C GLY A 130 -8.34 16.11 -10.36
N PHE A 131 -7.50 17.08 -10.02
CA PHE A 131 -6.04 16.94 -10.10
C PHE A 131 -5.41 17.41 -8.79
N LEU A 132 -4.17 16.97 -8.54
CA LEU A 132 -3.42 17.36 -7.34
C LEU A 132 -2.66 18.66 -7.59
N GLU A 133 -2.90 19.66 -6.75
CA GLU A 133 -2.15 20.92 -6.69
C GLU A 133 -1.63 21.07 -5.26
N GLN A 134 -0.30 21.15 -5.09
CA GLN A 134 0.35 21.22 -3.77
C GLN A 134 -0.04 20.06 -2.81
N GLY A 135 -0.34 18.88 -3.36
CA GLY A 135 -0.75 17.70 -2.59
C GLY A 135 -2.23 17.70 -2.17
N LEU A 136 -3.00 18.73 -2.52
CA LEU A 136 -4.44 18.79 -2.28
C LEU A 136 -5.21 18.52 -3.57
N LEU A 137 -6.29 17.73 -3.47
CA LEU A 137 -7.18 17.48 -4.59
C LEU A 137 -8.00 18.74 -4.89
N VAL A 138 -7.74 19.36 -6.04
CA VAL A 138 -8.51 20.52 -6.52
C VAL A 138 -9.89 20.04 -6.95
N LYS A 139 -10.94 20.73 -6.47
CA LYS A 139 -12.35 20.40 -6.73
C LYS A 139 -13.13 21.53 -7.44
N ASP A 140 -12.48 22.63 -7.78
CA ASP A 140 -13.14 23.76 -8.46
C ASP A 140 -13.36 23.45 -9.95
N PRO A 141 -14.61 23.30 -10.43
CA PRO A 141 -14.91 22.86 -11.79
C PRO A 141 -14.33 23.78 -12.87
N LYS A 142 -14.14 25.08 -12.59
CA LYS A 142 -13.51 26.00 -13.56
C LYS A 142 -12.04 25.64 -13.76
N LYS A 143 -11.31 25.44 -12.66
CA LYS A 143 -9.91 25.02 -12.70
C LYS A 143 -9.73 23.64 -13.34
N LEU A 144 -10.63 22.69 -13.07
CA LEU A 144 -10.59 21.35 -13.67
C LEU A 144 -10.72 21.42 -15.20
N ARG A 145 -11.74 22.15 -15.68
CA ARG A 145 -11.98 22.33 -17.10
C ARG A 145 -10.82 23.03 -17.79
N ASP A 146 -10.35 24.14 -17.23
CA ASP A 146 -9.30 24.95 -17.87
C ASP A 146 -8.00 24.14 -17.95
N ASN A 147 -7.66 23.38 -16.91
CA ASN A 147 -6.52 22.45 -16.93
C ASN A 147 -6.66 21.40 -18.04
N TYR A 148 -7.82 20.74 -18.15
CA TYR A 148 -8.04 19.68 -19.14
C TYR A 148 -8.04 20.21 -20.59
N ILE A 149 -8.66 21.36 -20.88
CA ILE A 149 -8.74 21.93 -22.23
C ILE A 149 -7.35 22.23 -22.81
N HIS A 150 -6.39 22.60 -21.97
CA HIS A 150 -5.01 22.87 -22.38
C HIS A 150 -4.19 21.59 -22.64
N MET A 151 -4.63 20.42 -22.17
CA MET A 151 -3.93 19.16 -22.41
C MET A 151 -4.12 18.67 -23.86
N LEU A 152 -3.07 18.06 -24.42
CA LEU A 152 -3.14 17.39 -25.73
C LEU A 152 -4.25 16.32 -25.76
N GLN A 153 -4.50 15.67 -24.63
CA GLN A 153 -5.55 14.67 -24.48
C GLN A 153 -6.95 15.21 -24.81
N PHE A 154 -7.28 16.45 -24.43
CA PHE A 154 -8.57 17.04 -24.80
C PHE A 154 -8.72 17.19 -26.32
N LYS A 155 -7.64 17.59 -27.01
CA LYS A 155 -7.65 17.71 -28.49
C LYS A 155 -7.88 16.35 -29.16
N LEU A 156 -7.22 15.30 -28.67
CA LEU A 156 -7.42 13.93 -29.15
C LEU A 156 -8.85 13.45 -28.87
N ASP A 157 -9.37 13.75 -27.68
CA ASP A 157 -10.72 13.36 -27.28
C ASP A 157 -11.79 14.02 -28.15
N VAL A 158 -11.68 15.32 -28.43
CA VAL A 158 -12.57 16.03 -29.34
C VAL A 158 -12.49 15.48 -30.76
N LEU A 159 -11.27 15.27 -31.29
CA LEU A 159 -11.07 14.73 -32.63
C LEU A 159 -11.66 13.32 -32.77
N SER A 160 -11.57 12.51 -31.71
CA SER A 160 -12.12 11.14 -31.67
C SER A 160 -13.65 11.06 -31.69
N ILE A 161 -14.35 12.13 -31.29
CA ILE A 161 -15.82 12.17 -31.18
C ILE A 161 -16.46 12.86 -32.40
N LEU A 162 -15.68 13.53 -33.26
CA LEU A 162 -16.24 14.22 -34.42
C LEU A 162 -17.13 13.28 -35.25
N PRO A 163 -18.38 13.67 -35.57
CA PRO A 163 -19.36 12.81 -36.24
C PRO A 163 -19.10 12.74 -37.75
N THR A 164 -17.91 12.29 -38.13
CA THR A 164 -17.46 12.09 -39.52
C THR A 164 -18.30 11.06 -40.27
N ASP A 165 -19.01 10.20 -39.54
CA ASP A 165 -19.98 9.24 -40.05
C ASP A 165 -21.24 9.90 -40.64
N LEU A 166 -21.52 11.19 -40.35
CA LEU A 166 -22.58 11.92 -41.06
C LEU A 166 -22.31 12.02 -42.57
N ALA A 167 -21.07 11.84 -43.02
CA ALA A 167 -20.75 11.75 -44.44
C ALA A 167 -21.36 10.50 -45.12
N TYR A 168 -21.89 9.52 -44.37
CA TYR A 168 -22.63 8.39 -44.93
C TYR A 168 -23.82 8.78 -45.79
N PHE A 169 -24.44 9.93 -45.53
CA PHE A 169 -25.54 10.45 -46.36
C PHE A 169 -25.10 10.79 -47.79
N VAL A 170 -23.80 11.03 -48.02
CA VAL A 170 -23.24 11.40 -49.32
C VAL A 170 -22.45 10.25 -49.95
N VAL A 171 -21.62 9.56 -49.16
CA VAL A 171 -20.66 8.55 -49.64
C VAL A 171 -21.26 7.14 -49.64
N GLY A 172 -22.31 6.90 -48.85
CA GLY A 172 -22.96 5.60 -48.69
C GLY A 172 -22.72 4.99 -47.31
N LEU A 173 -23.64 4.10 -46.90
CA LEU A 173 -23.71 3.51 -45.56
C LEU A 173 -22.67 2.40 -45.30
N HIS A 174 -21.91 1.97 -46.31
CA HIS A 174 -21.01 0.82 -46.24
C HIS A 174 -19.52 1.20 -46.17
N CYS A 175 -19.20 2.44 -45.77
CA CYS A 175 -17.83 2.96 -45.71
C CYS A 175 -17.36 3.19 -44.25
N PRO A 176 -16.98 2.13 -43.50
CA PRO A 176 -16.57 2.27 -42.09
C PRO A 176 -15.29 3.11 -41.90
N GLU A 177 -14.50 3.37 -42.95
CA GLU A 177 -13.25 4.15 -42.94
C GLU A 177 -13.47 5.58 -42.41
N LEU A 178 -14.66 6.15 -42.64
CA LEU A 178 -15.00 7.49 -42.17
C LEU A 178 -14.97 7.61 -40.63
N ARG A 179 -15.03 6.50 -39.89
CA ARG A 179 -14.97 6.46 -38.42
C ARG A 179 -13.54 6.29 -37.87
N PHE A 180 -12.49 6.29 -38.70
CA PHE A 180 -11.10 6.09 -38.23
C PHE A 180 -10.63 7.11 -37.19
N ASN A 181 -11.25 8.28 -37.10
CA ASN A 181 -10.98 9.24 -36.04
C ASN A 181 -11.20 8.65 -34.62
N ARG A 182 -12.07 7.64 -34.44
CA ARG A 182 -12.30 6.96 -33.15
C ARG A 182 -11.08 6.17 -32.64
N LEU A 183 -10.08 5.89 -33.49
CA LEU A 183 -8.83 5.22 -33.11
C LEU A 183 -7.92 6.10 -32.23
N LEU A 184 -8.15 7.42 -32.23
CA LEU A 184 -7.32 8.39 -31.48
C LEU A 184 -7.52 8.33 -29.96
N ARG A 185 -8.48 7.55 -29.46
CA ARG A 185 -8.77 7.39 -28.03
C ARG A 185 -7.79 6.47 -27.28
N PHE A 186 -6.67 6.12 -27.91
CA PHE A 186 -5.67 5.18 -27.38
C PHE A 186 -5.07 5.60 -26.03
N SER A 187 -5.02 6.90 -25.72
CA SER A 187 -4.53 7.39 -24.44
C SER A 187 -5.28 6.80 -23.25
N ARG A 188 -6.58 6.49 -23.40
CA ARG A 188 -7.39 5.90 -22.32
C ARG A 188 -7.02 4.45 -22.07
N MET A 189 -6.63 3.72 -23.11
CA MET A 189 -6.15 2.35 -22.98
C MET A 189 -4.83 2.30 -22.20
N PHE A 190 -3.88 3.18 -22.53
CA PHE A 190 -2.61 3.24 -21.80
C PHE A 190 -2.80 3.63 -20.33
N GLU A 191 -3.67 4.61 -20.06
CA GLU A 191 -4.01 4.95 -18.67
C GLU A 191 -4.64 3.76 -17.93
N PHE A 192 -5.50 2.99 -18.59
CA PHE A 192 -6.08 1.77 -18.00
C PHE A 192 -5.01 0.73 -17.66
N PHE A 193 -4.06 0.52 -18.56
CA PHE A 193 -2.96 -0.41 -18.34
C PHE A 193 -2.06 0.03 -17.19
N ASP A 194 -1.64 1.30 -17.15
CA ASP A 194 -0.79 1.82 -16.06
C ASP A 194 -1.48 1.68 -14.68
N ARG A 195 -2.78 1.98 -14.62
CA ARG A 195 -3.57 1.84 -13.38
C ARG A 195 -3.78 0.39 -12.97
N THR A 196 -4.00 -0.51 -13.94
CA THR A 196 -4.17 -1.93 -13.64
C THR A 196 -2.84 -2.56 -13.20
N GLU A 197 -1.73 -2.15 -13.79
CA GLU A 197 -0.39 -2.62 -13.44
C GLU A 197 -0.01 -2.27 -11.99
N THR A 198 -0.33 -1.06 -11.55
CA THR A 198 -0.04 -0.62 -10.17
C THR A 198 -0.99 -1.22 -9.13
N ARG A 199 -2.20 -1.62 -9.53
CA ARG A 199 -3.20 -2.22 -8.63
C ARG A 199 -3.13 -3.74 -8.55
N THR A 200 -2.60 -4.41 -9.56
CA THR A 200 -2.50 -5.88 -9.55
C THR A 200 -1.44 -6.36 -8.57
N SER A 201 -1.71 -7.48 -7.89
CA SER A 201 -0.74 -8.18 -7.06
C SER A 201 0.37 -8.86 -7.87
N HIS A 202 0.16 -9.02 -9.18
CA HIS A 202 1.09 -9.72 -10.08
C HIS A 202 1.41 -8.87 -11.32
N PRO A 203 2.19 -7.77 -11.17
CA PRO A 203 2.46 -6.82 -12.25
C PRO A 203 3.20 -7.46 -13.44
N ASN A 204 4.13 -8.38 -13.19
CA ASN A 204 4.88 -9.04 -14.27
C ASN A 204 3.99 -9.90 -15.19
N ILE A 205 2.98 -10.60 -14.64
CA ILE A 205 2.03 -11.38 -15.46
C ILE A 205 1.20 -10.43 -16.32
N PHE A 206 0.71 -9.35 -15.72
CA PHE A 206 -0.09 -8.36 -16.43
C PHE A 206 0.70 -7.69 -17.57
N ARG A 207 1.97 -7.33 -17.35
CA ARG A 207 2.87 -6.83 -18.41
C ARG A 207 3.04 -7.81 -19.56
N ILE A 208 3.20 -9.11 -19.27
CA ILE A 208 3.27 -10.15 -20.31
C ILE A 208 1.95 -10.23 -21.08
N CYS A 209 0.80 -10.20 -20.41
CA CYS A 209 -0.51 -10.19 -21.07
C CYS A 209 -0.70 -8.98 -21.98
N ASN A 210 -0.32 -7.78 -21.54
CA ASN A 210 -0.39 -6.57 -22.36
C ASN A 210 0.53 -6.65 -23.59
N LEU A 211 1.74 -7.19 -23.41
CA LEU A 211 2.67 -7.38 -24.52
C LEU A 211 2.09 -8.37 -25.56
N VAL A 212 1.50 -9.48 -25.11
CA VAL A 212 0.80 -10.43 -26.00
C VAL A 212 -0.37 -9.75 -26.71
N LEU A 213 -1.15 -8.91 -26.01
CA LEU A 213 -2.24 -8.14 -26.62
C LEU A 213 -1.72 -7.20 -27.73
N TYR A 214 -0.63 -6.47 -27.48
CA TYR A 214 -0.02 -5.61 -28.50
C TYR A 214 0.41 -6.40 -29.74
N ILE A 215 1.02 -7.57 -29.56
CA ILE A 215 1.42 -8.46 -30.65
C ILE A 215 0.20 -8.88 -31.47
N LEU A 216 -0.86 -9.33 -30.82
CA LEU A 216 -2.07 -9.77 -31.48
C LEU A 216 -2.73 -8.64 -32.28
N VAL A 217 -2.76 -7.41 -31.74
CA VAL A 217 -3.29 -6.23 -32.43
C VAL A 217 -2.44 -5.85 -33.64
N ILE A 218 -1.11 -5.89 -33.52
CA ILE A 218 -0.20 -5.58 -34.65
C ILE A 218 -0.34 -6.61 -35.77
N ILE A 219 -0.34 -7.91 -35.44
CA ILE A 219 -0.57 -8.99 -36.42
C ILE A 219 -1.95 -8.84 -37.06
N HIS A 220 -2.97 -8.52 -36.28
CA HIS A 220 -4.31 -8.26 -36.80
C HIS A 220 -4.35 -7.09 -37.79
N TRP A 221 -3.70 -5.97 -37.48
CA TRP A 221 -3.64 -4.80 -38.35
C TRP A 221 -2.89 -5.10 -39.64
N ASN A 222 -1.75 -5.78 -39.54
CA ASN A 222 -0.97 -6.14 -40.73
C ASN A 222 -1.73 -7.14 -41.62
N ALA A 223 -2.45 -8.11 -41.03
CA ALA A 223 -3.36 -8.99 -41.78
C ALA A 223 -4.44 -8.22 -42.54
N CYS A 224 -5.05 -7.21 -41.89
CA CYS A 224 -6.06 -6.36 -42.53
C CYS A 224 -5.46 -5.53 -43.68
N ILE A 225 -4.26 -4.97 -43.48
CA ILE A 225 -3.54 -4.20 -44.51
C ILE A 225 -3.19 -5.11 -45.71
N TYR A 226 -2.67 -6.31 -45.47
CA TYR A 226 -2.38 -7.28 -46.52
C TYR A 226 -3.62 -7.63 -47.36
N TYR A 227 -4.76 -7.89 -46.72
CA TYR A 227 -6.03 -8.12 -47.43
C TYR A 227 -6.48 -6.89 -48.22
N ALA A 228 -6.35 -5.68 -47.65
CA ALA A 228 -6.70 -4.43 -48.31
C ALA A 228 -5.84 -4.16 -49.56
N ILE A 229 -4.54 -4.42 -49.50
CA ILE A 229 -3.63 -4.30 -50.63
C ILE A 229 -3.97 -5.35 -51.69
N SER A 230 -4.17 -6.61 -51.29
CA SER A 230 -4.60 -7.69 -52.19
C SER A 230 -5.89 -7.35 -52.93
N LYS A 231 -6.85 -6.73 -52.23
CA LYS A 231 -8.10 -6.26 -52.82
C LYS A 231 -7.91 -5.10 -53.80
N ALA A 232 -6.97 -4.20 -53.52
CA ALA A 232 -6.67 -3.05 -54.37
C ALA A 232 -5.95 -3.46 -55.67
N ILE A 233 -5.08 -4.47 -55.61
CA ILE A 233 -4.38 -5.04 -56.78
C ILE A 233 -5.34 -5.92 -57.58
N GLY A 234 -6.12 -6.75 -56.90
CA GLY A 234 -7.05 -7.72 -57.48
C GLY A 234 -6.79 -9.12 -56.91
N PHE A 235 -7.85 -9.80 -56.45
CA PHE A 235 -7.71 -11.14 -55.86
C PHE A 235 -7.35 -12.19 -56.91
N GLY A 236 -6.30 -12.98 -56.63
CA GLY A 236 -5.82 -14.05 -57.50
C GLY A 236 -5.16 -13.59 -58.81
N GLU A 237 -4.81 -12.31 -58.94
CA GLU A 237 -4.06 -11.77 -60.10
C GLU A 237 -2.64 -12.34 -60.18
N ASP A 238 -2.03 -12.63 -59.02
CA ASP A 238 -0.70 -13.25 -58.92
C ASP A 238 -0.61 -14.20 -57.70
N SER A 239 0.59 -14.74 -57.46
CA SER A 239 0.83 -15.71 -56.40
C SER A 239 0.94 -15.12 -54.99
N TRP A 240 1.14 -13.80 -54.86
CA TRP A 240 1.35 -13.13 -53.57
C TRP A 240 0.06 -12.61 -52.97
N VAL A 241 -0.82 -12.04 -53.79
CA VAL A 241 -2.12 -11.54 -53.36
C VAL A 241 -3.02 -12.66 -52.82
N TYR A 242 -4.04 -12.28 -52.04
CA TYR A 242 -5.05 -13.21 -51.57
C TYR A 242 -5.65 -14.01 -52.75
N PRO A 243 -5.83 -15.34 -52.61
CA PRO A 243 -6.39 -16.20 -53.66
C PRO A 243 -7.76 -15.74 -54.17
N ASN A 244 -8.12 -16.19 -55.36
CA ASN A 244 -9.38 -15.77 -55.98
C ASN A 244 -10.60 -16.20 -55.14
N VAL A 245 -11.38 -15.22 -54.69
CA VAL A 245 -12.59 -15.37 -53.86
C VAL A 245 -13.69 -16.15 -54.58
N THR A 246 -13.66 -16.26 -55.92
CA THR A 246 -14.63 -17.09 -56.66
C THR A 246 -14.42 -18.59 -56.43
N ASP A 247 -13.23 -19.01 -55.97
CA ASP A 247 -12.99 -20.38 -55.55
C ASP A 247 -13.75 -20.66 -54.23
N PRO A 248 -14.63 -21.67 -54.17
CA PRO A 248 -15.35 -22.04 -52.95
C PRO A 248 -14.43 -22.30 -51.74
N GLU A 249 -13.17 -22.68 -51.95
CA GLU A 249 -12.22 -22.90 -50.85
C GLU A 249 -11.81 -21.60 -50.16
N TYR A 250 -11.79 -20.47 -50.88
CA TYR A 250 -11.28 -19.18 -50.41
C TYR A 250 -12.38 -18.11 -50.27
N GLY A 251 -13.58 -18.34 -50.82
CA GLY A 251 -14.65 -17.36 -50.91
C GLY A 251 -15.45 -17.03 -49.65
N TYR A 252 -15.06 -17.49 -48.45
CA TYR A 252 -15.83 -17.24 -47.22
C TYR A 252 -15.03 -16.47 -46.17
N LEU A 253 -15.71 -15.54 -45.49
CA LEU A 253 -15.13 -14.56 -44.56
C LEU A 253 -14.13 -15.14 -43.54
N THR A 254 -14.43 -16.29 -42.94
CA THR A 254 -13.54 -16.92 -41.96
C THR A 254 -12.21 -17.33 -42.59
N ARG A 255 -12.22 -17.84 -43.83
CA ARG A 255 -11.00 -18.22 -44.55
C ARG A 255 -10.19 -17.00 -44.94
N GLU A 256 -10.85 -15.95 -45.44
CA GLU A 256 -10.20 -14.67 -45.76
C GLU A 256 -9.41 -14.16 -44.57
N TYR A 257 -10.06 -14.04 -43.42
CA TYR A 257 -9.44 -13.53 -42.21
C TYR A 257 -8.31 -14.45 -41.69
N VAL A 258 -8.56 -15.76 -41.58
CA VAL A 258 -7.59 -16.72 -41.03
C VAL A 258 -6.34 -16.83 -41.92
N TYR A 259 -6.51 -16.81 -43.24
CA TYR A 259 -5.39 -16.84 -44.17
C TYR A 259 -4.52 -15.58 -44.05
N CYS A 260 -5.13 -14.39 -44.04
CA CYS A 260 -4.39 -13.14 -43.88
C CYS A 260 -3.70 -13.05 -42.52
N LEU A 261 -4.34 -13.56 -41.46
CA LEU A 261 -3.74 -13.65 -40.13
C LEU A 261 -2.54 -14.61 -40.11
N TYR A 262 -2.66 -15.76 -40.78
CA TYR A 262 -1.56 -16.71 -40.95
C TYR A 262 -0.39 -16.07 -41.71
N TRP A 263 -0.66 -15.44 -42.86
CA TRP A 263 0.33 -14.71 -43.66
C TRP A 263 1.05 -13.66 -42.82
N SER A 264 0.29 -12.79 -42.14
CA SER A 264 0.86 -11.74 -41.29
C SER A 264 1.69 -12.30 -40.15
N THR A 265 1.28 -13.43 -39.58
CA THR A 265 2.03 -14.05 -38.47
C THR A 265 3.39 -14.53 -38.98
N LEU A 266 3.44 -15.23 -40.11
CA LEU A 266 4.70 -15.71 -40.70
C LEU A 266 5.64 -14.56 -41.09
N THR A 267 5.11 -13.47 -41.63
CA THR A 267 5.90 -12.31 -42.05
C THR A 267 6.48 -11.57 -40.84
N LEU A 268 5.64 -11.22 -39.85
CA LEU A 268 6.07 -10.45 -38.67
C LEU A 268 6.91 -11.25 -37.67
N THR A 269 6.77 -12.58 -37.64
CA THR A 269 7.63 -13.47 -36.83
C THR A 269 8.89 -13.91 -37.56
N THR A 270 9.13 -13.41 -38.78
CA THR A 270 10.34 -13.67 -39.58
C THR A 270 10.56 -15.13 -39.95
N ILE A 271 9.50 -15.95 -39.95
CA ILE A 271 9.56 -17.36 -40.40
C ILE A 271 9.63 -17.41 -41.94
N GLY A 272 8.89 -16.53 -42.62
CA GLY A 272 9.10 -16.21 -44.04
C GLY A 272 8.63 -17.24 -45.06
N GLU A 273 7.82 -18.24 -44.70
CA GLU A 273 7.25 -19.23 -45.62
C GLU A 273 6.00 -18.69 -46.36
N THR A 274 6.11 -17.50 -46.95
CA THR A 274 5.05 -16.86 -47.73
C THR A 274 5.40 -16.82 -49.21
N PRO A 275 4.41 -16.82 -50.14
CA PRO A 275 4.68 -16.61 -51.55
C PRO A 275 5.50 -15.33 -51.78
N PRO A 276 6.45 -15.31 -52.72
CA PRO A 276 7.24 -14.13 -53.00
C PRO A 276 6.38 -13.05 -53.69
N PRO A 277 6.61 -11.75 -53.40
CA PRO A 277 6.00 -10.66 -54.15
C PRO A 277 6.41 -10.71 -55.62
N VAL A 278 5.53 -10.25 -56.50
CA VAL A 278 5.67 -10.25 -57.96
C VAL A 278 5.79 -8.82 -58.49
N ARG A 279 5.12 -7.85 -57.85
CA ARG A 279 5.03 -6.45 -58.30
C ARG A 279 5.84 -5.50 -57.42
N ASP A 280 6.28 -4.36 -57.98
CA ASP A 280 7.12 -3.38 -57.27
C ASP A 280 6.43 -2.84 -55.99
N GLU A 281 5.12 -2.60 -56.05
CA GLU A 281 4.32 -2.17 -54.88
C GLU A 281 4.28 -3.21 -53.76
N GLU A 282 4.28 -4.50 -54.11
CA GLU A 282 4.30 -5.61 -53.15
C GLU A 282 5.70 -5.77 -52.55
N TYR A 283 6.75 -5.65 -53.38
CA TYR A 283 8.13 -5.63 -52.91
C TYR A 283 8.35 -4.51 -51.88
N LEU A 284 7.87 -3.29 -52.18
CA LEU A 284 7.98 -2.18 -51.23
C LEU A 284 7.25 -2.49 -49.92
N PHE A 285 6.01 -2.96 -50.00
CA PHE A 285 5.24 -3.33 -48.80
C PHE A 285 5.94 -4.40 -47.96
N VAL A 286 6.38 -5.50 -48.58
CA VAL A 286 7.05 -6.62 -47.89
C VAL A 286 8.39 -6.18 -47.30
N ILE A 287 9.17 -5.31 -47.97
CA ILE A 287 10.41 -4.76 -47.41
C ILE A 287 10.14 -3.94 -46.15
N PHE A 288 9.13 -3.05 -46.20
CA PHE A 288 8.74 -2.28 -45.01
C PHE A 288 8.20 -3.17 -43.89
N ASP A 289 7.38 -4.17 -44.22
CA ASP A 289 6.79 -5.09 -43.25
C ASP A 289 7.87 -5.95 -42.58
N PHE A 290 8.85 -6.47 -43.33
CA PHE A 290 9.98 -7.19 -42.74
C PHE A 290 10.85 -6.30 -41.85
N LEU A 291 11.14 -5.06 -42.25
CA LEU A 291 11.93 -4.14 -41.42
C LEU A 291 11.22 -3.85 -40.09
N ILE A 292 9.92 -3.55 -40.14
CA ILE A 292 9.09 -3.29 -38.96
C ILE A 292 8.96 -4.57 -38.12
N GLY A 293 8.70 -5.71 -38.76
CA GLY A 293 8.56 -7.01 -38.11
C GLY A 293 9.79 -7.42 -37.32
N VAL A 294 10.99 -7.33 -37.92
CA VAL A 294 12.26 -7.64 -37.24
C VAL A 294 12.46 -6.74 -36.01
N LEU A 295 12.21 -5.42 -36.13
CA LEU A 295 12.37 -4.48 -35.01
C LEU A 295 11.38 -4.74 -33.88
N ILE A 296 10.11 -4.97 -34.22
CA ILE A 296 9.04 -5.26 -33.26
C ILE A 296 9.34 -6.59 -32.56
N PHE A 297 9.62 -7.65 -33.31
CA PHE A 297 9.90 -8.98 -32.77
C PHE A 297 11.14 -8.98 -31.86
N ALA A 298 12.22 -8.33 -32.26
CA ALA A 298 13.41 -8.18 -31.43
C ALA A 298 13.11 -7.44 -30.11
N THR A 299 12.32 -6.36 -30.16
CA THR A 299 11.92 -5.60 -28.97
C THR A 299 11.05 -6.43 -28.03
N ILE A 300 10.10 -7.19 -28.58
CA ILE A 300 9.23 -8.09 -27.82
C ILE A 300 10.06 -9.16 -27.11
N VAL A 301 10.89 -9.90 -27.84
CA VAL A 301 11.70 -10.99 -27.28
C VAL A 301 12.64 -10.45 -26.19
N GLY A 302 13.24 -9.28 -26.40
CA GLY A 302 14.05 -8.58 -25.40
C GLY A 302 13.26 -8.23 -24.14
N ASN A 303 12.06 -7.66 -24.29
CA ASN A 303 11.20 -7.28 -23.16
C ASN A 303 10.68 -8.50 -22.38
N VAL A 304 10.27 -9.57 -23.08
CA VAL A 304 9.89 -10.85 -22.45
C VAL A 304 11.06 -11.44 -21.67
N GLY A 305 12.26 -11.46 -22.26
CA GLY A 305 13.47 -11.94 -21.60
C GLY A 305 13.79 -11.14 -20.33
N SER A 306 13.72 -9.81 -20.40
CA SER A 306 13.91 -8.93 -19.24
C SER A 306 12.88 -9.19 -18.14
N MET A 307 11.60 -9.34 -18.50
CA MET A 307 10.53 -9.63 -17.54
C MET A 307 10.72 -10.99 -16.85
N ILE A 308 11.10 -12.04 -17.58
CA ILE A 308 11.40 -13.37 -17.02
C ILE A 308 12.58 -13.29 -16.05
N SER A 309 13.63 -12.55 -16.40
CA SER A 309 14.80 -12.35 -15.55
C SER A 309 14.41 -11.63 -14.25
N ASN A 310 13.64 -10.54 -14.35
CA ASN A 310 13.15 -9.78 -13.19
C ASN A 310 12.24 -10.62 -12.28
N MET A 311 11.37 -11.47 -12.85
CA MET A 311 10.50 -12.37 -12.08
C MET A 311 11.31 -13.38 -11.25
N ASN A 312 12.46 -13.82 -11.76
CA ASN A 312 13.32 -14.79 -11.09
C ASN A 312 14.46 -14.14 -10.27
N ALA A 313 14.52 -12.81 -10.21
CA ALA A 313 15.65 -12.08 -9.61
C ALA A 313 15.91 -12.47 -8.14
N THR A 314 14.88 -12.54 -7.31
CA THR A 314 15.02 -12.91 -5.88
C THR A 314 15.57 -14.33 -5.71
N ARG A 315 15.13 -15.27 -6.57
CA ARG A 315 15.64 -16.65 -6.55
C ARG A 315 17.09 -16.71 -7.02
N ALA A 316 17.42 -15.97 -8.07
CA ALA A 316 18.78 -15.89 -8.58
C ALA A 316 19.74 -15.29 -7.53
N GLU A 317 19.33 -14.22 -6.83
CA GLU A 317 20.13 -13.60 -5.77
C GLU A 317 20.35 -14.56 -4.59
N PHE A 318 19.30 -15.27 -4.16
CA PHE A 318 19.41 -16.25 -3.09
C PHE A 318 20.31 -17.42 -3.47
N GLN A 319 20.18 -17.93 -4.71
CA GLN A 319 21.04 -18.99 -5.22
C GLN A 319 22.51 -18.54 -5.30
N ALA A 320 22.77 -17.31 -5.75
CA ALA A 320 24.11 -16.74 -5.79
C ALA A 320 24.76 -16.67 -4.39
N LYS A 321 23.98 -16.32 -3.34
CA LYS A 321 24.45 -16.35 -1.93
C LYS A 321 24.82 -17.77 -1.49
N ILE A 322 23.99 -18.77 -1.81
CA ILE A 322 24.27 -20.17 -1.50
C ILE A 322 25.55 -20.63 -2.21
N ASP A 323 25.69 -20.32 -3.49
CA ASP A 323 26.82 -20.76 -4.29
C ASP A 323 28.14 -20.14 -3.80
N ALA A 324 28.12 -18.87 -3.39
CA ALA A 324 29.26 -18.23 -2.72
C ALA A 324 29.68 -18.95 -1.43
N ILE A 325 28.71 -19.38 -0.62
CA ILE A 325 28.97 -20.10 0.63
C ILE A 325 29.49 -21.52 0.35
N LYS A 326 28.95 -22.22 -0.65
CA LYS A 326 29.48 -23.52 -1.11
C LYS A 326 30.93 -23.38 -1.55
N HIS A 327 31.25 -22.38 -2.36
CA HIS A 327 32.63 -22.09 -2.77
C HIS A 327 33.54 -21.82 -1.56
N TYR A 328 33.09 -21.03 -0.59
CA TYR A 328 33.84 -20.76 0.64
C TYR A 328 34.12 -22.05 1.44
N MET A 329 33.12 -22.91 1.63
CA MET A 329 33.27 -24.16 2.37
C MET A 329 34.22 -25.14 1.67
N GLN A 330 34.15 -25.22 0.34
CA GLN A 330 35.08 -26.03 -0.46
C GLN A 330 36.52 -25.51 -0.34
N PHE A 331 36.72 -24.20 -0.48
CA PHE A 331 38.05 -23.57 -0.36
C PHE A 331 38.66 -23.78 1.03
N ARG A 332 37.86 -23.66 2.08
CA ARG A 332 38.29 -23.87 3.48
C ARG A 332 38.31 -25.33 3.92
N LYS A 333 37.94 -26.27 3.04
CA LYS A 333 37.89 -27.72 3.33
C LYS A 333 37.05 -28.04 4.57
N VAL A 334 35.87 -27.44 4.66
CA VAL A 334 34.90 -27.71 5.73
C VAL A 334 34.43 -29.17 5.65
N SER A 335 34.11 -29.79 6.80
CA SER A 335 33.60 -31.16 6.84
C SER A 335 32.27 -31.30 6.09
N LYS A 336 32.06 -32.45 5.46
CA LYS A 336 30.83 -32.74 4.69
C LYS A 336 29.57 -32.69 5.55
N ASP A 337 29.69 -33.03 6.83
CA ASP A 337 28.58 -32.95 7.78
C ASP A 337 28.16 -31.50 8.03
N LEU A 338 29.13 -30.58 8.22
CA LEU A 338 28.84 -29.16 8.40
C LEU A 338 28.33 -28.52 7.10
N GLU A 339 28.90 -28.88 5.96
CA GLU A 339 28.40 -28.45 4.64
C GLU A 339 26.94 -28.84 4.44
N THR A 340 26.59 -30.10 4.72
CA THR A 340 25.20 -30.59 4.62
C THR A 340 24.27 -29.87 5.59
N LYS A 341 24.74 -29.58 6.82
CA LYS A 341 23.97 -28.83 7.82
C LYS A 341 23.67 -27.41 7.35
N VAL A 342 24.68 -26.72 6.78
CA VAL A 342 24.53 -25.36 6.25
C VAL A 342 23.54 -25.33 5.07
N ILE A 343 23.66 -26.27 4.12
CA ILE A 343 22.75 -26.34 2.96
C ILE A 343 21.30 -26.58 3.42
N LYS A 344 21.08 -27.53 4.35
CA LYS A 344 19.74 -27.80 4.91
C LYS A 344 19.12 -26.58 5.59
N TRP A 345 19.93 -25.79 6.28
CA TRP A 345 19.46 -24.55 6.90
C TRP A 345 19.01 -23.51 5.85
N PHE A 346 19.78 -23.33 4.77
CA PHE A 346 19.37 -22.47 3.66
C PHE A 346 18.12 -22.98 2.94
N ASP A 347 18.01 -24.29 2.71
CA ASP A 347 16.82 -24.90 2.12
C ASP A 347 15.56 -24.65 2.99
N TYR A 348 15.71 -24.73 4.32
CA TYR A 348 14.64 -24.40 5.25
C TYR A 348 14.24 -22.92 5.16
N LEU A 349 15.21 -22.00 5.13
CA LEU A 349 14.92 -20.56 4.99
C LEU A 349 14.18 -20.25 3.69
N TRP A 350 14.58 -20.87 2.57
CA TRP A 350 13.93 -20.66 1.28
C TRP A 350 12.51 -21.20 1.25
N THR A 351 12.34 -22.47 1.63
CA THR A 351 11.05 -23.17 1.56
C THR A 351 9.99 -22.49 2.42
N ASN A 352 10.39 -21.93 3.57
CA ASN A 352 9.49 -21.22 4.48
C ASN A 352 9.39 -19.72 4.21
N LYS A 353 9.94 -19.21 3.09
CA LYS A 353 9.94 -17.77 2.72
C LYS A 353 10.56 -16.85 3.79
N LYS A 354 11.54 -17.35 4.54
CA LYS A 354 12.29 -16.62 5.59
C LYS A 354 13.65 -16.11 5.11
N ALA A 355 13.91 -16.18 3.80
CA ALA A 355 15.16 -15.76 3.18
C ALA A 355 15.27 -14.24 2.97
N VAL A 356 14.16 -13.50 3.14
CA VAL A 356 14.11 -12.05 2.93
C VAL A 356 14.40 -11.33 4.23
N ASP A 357 15.34 -10.40 4.20
CA ASP A 357 15.64 -9.54 5.35
C ASP A 357 14.55 -8.47 5.50
N GLU A 358 13.76 -8.57 6.56
CA GLU A 358 12.68 -7.61 6.86
C GLU A 358 13.20 -6.16 6.97
N ARG A 359 14.44 -5.96 7.45
CA ARG A 359 15.01 -4.62 7.61
C ARG A 359 15.26 -3.93 6.27
N GLU A 360 15.76 -4.67 5.29
CA GLU A 360 16.00 -4.15 3.94
C GLU A 360 14.68 -3.83 3.22
N VAL A 361 13.65 -4.67 3.41
CA VAL A 361 12.31 -4.41 2.83
C VAL A 361 11.68 -3.15 3.42
N LEU A 362 11.80 -2.94 4.73
CA LEU A 362 11.18 -1.82 5.41
C LEU A 362 12.00 -0.52 5.31
N LYS A 363 13.26 -0.57 4.86
CA LYS A 363 14.19 0.57 4.83
C LYS A 363 13.66 1.82 4.13
N ASN A 364 12.93 1.63 3.03
CA ASN A 364 12.40 2.72 2.18
C ASN A 364 11.09 3.32 2.70
N LEU A 365 10.51 2.77 3.77
CA LEU A 365 9.27 3.29 4.35
C LEU A 365 9.57 4.44 5.34
N PRO A 366 8.67 5.44 5.44
CA PRO A 366 8.68 6.39 6.55
C PRO A 366 8.53 5.67 7.90
N ASP A 367 9.16 6.21 8.95
CA ASP A 367 9.23 5.55 10.26
C ASP A 367 7.84 5.29 10.88
N LYS A 368 6.86 6.17 10.59
CA LYS A 368 5.46 5.95 10.98
C LYS A 368 4.88 4.66 10.39
N LEU A 369 5.09 4.42 9.08
CA LEU A 369 4.59 3.21 8.42
C LEU A 369 5.38 1.96 8.84
N LYS A 370 6.69 2.08 9.09
CA LYS A 370 7.48 1.00 9.68
C LYS A 370 6.92 0.58 11.04
N ALA A 371 6.63 1.55 11.90
CA ALA A 371 6.01 1.32 13.21
C ALA A 371 4.66 0.63 13.08
N GLU A 372 3.76 1.12 12.23
CA GLU A 372 2.43 0.52 12.02
C GLU A 372 2.51 -0.94 11.53
N ILE A 373 3.37 -1.23 10.56
CA ILE A 373 3.58 -2.60 10.06
C ILE A 373 4.15 -3.49 11.16
N ALA A 374 5.21 -3.03 11.83
CA ALA A 374 5.88 -3.82 12.84
C ALA A 374 4.93 -4.13 14.01
N ILE A 375 4.11 -3.16 14.43
CA ILE A 375 3.05 -3.37 15.44
C ILE A 375 2.06 -4.43 14.95
N ASN A 376 1.54 -4.31 13.72
CA ASN A 376 0.57 -5.27 13.21
C ASN A 376 1.12 -6.70 13.09
N VAL A 377 2.42 -6.87 12.80
CA VAL A 377 3.05 -8.17 12.65
C VAL A 377 3.48 -8.78 14.00
N HIS A 378 4.05 -7.98 14.90
CA HIS A 378 4.74 -8.50 16.08
C HIS A 378 3.99 -8.29 17.41
N LEU A 379 3.04 -7.35 17.49
CA LEU A 379 2.38 -6.99 18.76
C LEU A 379 1.66 -8.17 19.39
N GLU A 380 0.99 -9.03 18.61
CA GLU A 380 0.31 -10.21 19.16
C GLU A 380 1.28 -11.21 19.78
N THR A 381 2.49 -11.33 19.23
CA THR A 381 3.51 -12.24 19.76
C THR A 381 4.05 -11.69 21.08
N LEU A 382 4.34 -10.38 21.14
CA LEU A 382 4.80 -9.70 22.36
C LEU A 382 3.74 -9.70 23.47
N LYS A 383 2.47 -9.47 23.15
CA LYS A 383 1.36 -9.55 24.13
C LYS A 383 1.19 -10.95 24.73
N LYS A 384 1.56 -12.01 24.01
CA LYS A 384 1.56 -13.38 24.55
C LYS A 384 2.70 -13.62 25.54
N VAL A 385 3.78 -12.83 25.47
CA VAL A 385 4.92 -12.96 26.38
C VAL A 385 4.53 -12.45 27.76
N ARG A 386 4.54 -13.36 28.74
CA ARG A 386 4.13 -13.05 30.13
C ARG A 386 4.86 -11.86 30.77
N ILE A 387 6.08 -11.55 30.34
CA ILE A 387 6.86 -10.42 30.88
C ILE A 387 6.29 -9.08 30.41
N PHE A 388 5.75 -9.05 29.19
CA PHE A 388 5.32 -7.82 28.52
C PHE A 388 3.79 -7.60 28.57
N GLN A 389 3.04 -8.50 29.22
CA GLN A 389 1.58 -8.42 29.34
C GLN A 389 1.10 -7.20 30.13
N ASN A 390 1.84 -6.80 31.17
CA ASN A 390 1.49 -5.68 32.04
C ASN A 390 2.31 -4.41 31.72
N CYS A 391 3.00 -4.40 30.58
CA CYS A 391 3.77 -3.25 30.14
C CYS A 391 2.89 -2.25 29.38
N GLU A 392 3.25 -0.98 29.46
CA GLU A 392 2.60 0.08 28.71
C GLU A 392 2.75 -0.13 27.19
N ALA A 393 1.74 0.28 26.42
CA ALA A 393 1.73 0.08 24.98
C ALA A 393 2.89 0.79 24.26
N GLY A 394 3.34 1.95 24.77
CA GLY A 394 4.47 2.70 24.22
C GLY A 394 5.76 1.87 24.20
N LEU A 395 6.07 1.18 25.30
CA LEU A 395 7.23 0.28 25.39
C LEU A 395 7.14 -0.86 24.37
N LEU A 396 5.96 -1.45 24.20
CA LEU A 396 5.78 -2.55 23.24
C LEU A 396 6.09 -2.08 21.81
N VAL A 397 5.64 -0.89 21.42
CA VAL A 397 5.91 -0.31 20.10
C VAL A 397 7.40 -0.10 19.88
N GLU A 398 8.10 0.43 20.88
CA GLU A 398 9.54 0.65 20.77
C GLU A 398 10.32 -0.67 20.67
N LEU A 399 9.97 -1.66 21.50
CA LEU A 399 10.61 -2.97 21.48
C LEU A 399 10.39 -3.70 20.15
N VAL A 400 9.18 -3.63 19.59
CA VAL A 400 8.83 -4.21 18.28
C VAL A 400 9.81 -3.77 17.19
N LEU A 401 10.18 -2.49 17.16
CA LEU A 401 11.08 -1.94 16.14
C LEU A 401 12.52 -2.41 16.28
N LYS A 402 12.93 -2.86 17.48
CA LYS A 402 14.28 -3.34 17.77
C LYS A 402 14.41 -4.86 17.67
N LEU A 403 13.30 -5.61 17.55
CA LEU A 403 13.33 -7.07 17.40
C LEU A 403 14.04 -7.51 16.11
N ARG A 404 14.84 -8.56 16.21
CA ARG A 404 15.52 -9.21 15.08
C ARG A 404 15.07 -10.67 14.94
N PRO A 405 14.46 -11.09 13.83
CA PRO A 405 14.14 -12.49 13.62
C PRO A 405 15.44 -13.33 13.48
N GLN A 406 15.47 -14.49 14.14
CA GLN A 406 16.56 -15.47 14.05
C GLN A 406 15.98 -16.89 13.97
N VAL A 407 16.57 -17.74 13.13
CA VAL A 407 16.14 -19.12 12.90
C VAL A 407 17.23 -20.09 13.34
N PHE A 408 16.87 -21.01 14.23
CA PHE A 408 17.77 -22.06 14.74
C PHE A 408 17.39 -23.42 14.19
N SER A 409 18.40 -24.27 13.92
CA SER A 409 18.19 -25.63 13.40
C SER A 409 17.94 -26.64 14.54
N PRO A 410 17.38 -27.82 14.23
CA PRO A 410 17.27 -28.90 15.21
C PRO A 410 18.63 -29.27 15.81
N GLY A 411 18.69 -29.35 17.14
CA GLY A 411 19.90 -29.67 17.89
C GLY A 411 20.84 -28.49 18.15
N ASP A 412 20.58 -27.30 17.60
CA ASP A 412 21.38 -26.11 17.87
C ASP A 412 21.20 -25.64 19.32
N TYR A 413 22.32 -25.28 19.95
CA TYR A 413 22.34 -24.62 21.25
C TYR A 413 22.29 -23.12 21.05
N MET A 414 21.27 -22.45 21.58
CA MET A 414 21.14 -20.99 21.50
C MET A 414 21.93 -20.29 22.60
N CYS A 415 22.04 -20.94 23.76
CA CYS A 415 22.97 -20.55 24.80
C CYS A 415 23.45 -21.77 25.58
N ARG A 416 24.69 -21.71 26.06
CA ARG A 416 25.22 -22.67 27.02
C ARG A 416 25.38 -22.01 28.37
N LYS A 417 25.24 -22.80 29.44
CA LYS A 417 25.47 -22.37 30.81
C LYS A 417 26.90 -21.83 30.94
N GLY A 418 27.01 -20.63 31.51
CA GLY A 418 28.29 -19.93 31.67
C GLY A 418 28.66 -19.00 30.51
N ASP A 419 28.01 -19.06 29.35
CA ASP A 419 28.25 -18.11 28.25
C ASP A 419 27.85 -16.69 28.66
N ILE A 420 28.46 -15.68 28.04
CA ILE A 420 28.08 -14.27 28.26
C ILE A 420 26.74 -13.99 27.58
N GLY A 421 25.73 -13.60 28.35
CA GLY A 421 24.42 -13.22 27.83
C GLY A 421 24.38 -11.79 27.32
N LYS A 422 24.32 -11.63 26.00
CA LYS A 422 24.23 -10.33 25.32
C LYS A 422 22.83 -9.98 24.81
N GLU A 423 21.96 -10.98 24.73
CA GLU A 423 20.67 -10.91 24.03
C GLU A 423 19.62 -11.67 24.83
N MET A 424 18.35 -11.29 24.74
CA MET A 424 17.23 -12.15 25.12
C MET A 424 16.49 -12.62 23.87
N TYR A 425 15.75 -13.71 24.02
CA TYR A 425 15.00 -14.31 22.92
C TYR A 425 13.55 -14.51 23.30
N ILE A 426 12.66 -14.24 22.35
CA ILE A 426 11.23 -14.47 22.43
C ILE A 426 10.87 -15.56 21.42
N ILE A 427 10.15 -16.58 21.85
CA ILE A 427 9.80 -17.72 21.03
C ILE A 427 8.56 -17.38 20.21
N LYS A 428 8.74 -17.17 18.91
CA LYS A 428 7.63 -16.98 17.96
C LYS A 428 7.02 -18.33 17.60
N GLU A 429 7.86 -19.24 17.11
CA GLU A 429 7.47 -20.59 16.70
C GLU A 429 8.58 -21.60 17.03
N GLY A 430 8.19 -22.84 17.31
CA GLY A 430 9.12 -23.92 17.62
C GLY A 430 9.05 -24.40 19.07
N LYS A 431 9.95 -25.33 19.38
CA LYS A 431 10.03 -26.01 20.69
C LYS A 431 11.49 -26.08 21.12
N LEU A 432 11.76 -25.56 22.32
CA LEU A 432 13.10 -25.51 22.90
C LEU A 432 13.11 -26.34 24.17
N ALA A 433 14.19 -27.08 24.39
CA ALA A 433 14.42 -27.81 25.62
C ALA A 433 15.51 -27.12 26.44
N VAL A 434 15.22 -26.90 27.73
CA VAL A 434 16.24 -26.58 28.74
C VAL A 434 16.89 -27.89 29.14
N VAL A 435 18.18 -28.04 28.83
CA VAL A 435 18.91 -29.30 29.01
C VAL A 435 19.97 -29.18 30.10
N ALA A 436 20.20 -30.29 30.81
CA ALA A 436 21.29 -30.39 31.76
C ALA A 436 22.65 -30.39 31.07
N ASP A 437 23.71 -30.33 31.87
CA ASP A 437 25.10 -30.30 31.38
C ASP A 437 25.49 -31.60 30.63
N ASP A 438 24.70 -32.68 30.80
CA ASP A 438 24.82 -33.95 30.06
C ASP A 438 24.21 -33.89 28.63
N GLY A 439 23.44 -32.85 28.30
CA GLY A 439 22.72 -32.71 27.03
C GLY A 439 21.58 -33.72 26.80
N MET A 440 21.29 -34.61 27.75
CA MET A 440 20.25 -35.64 27.65
C MET A 440 19.04 -35.31 28.54
N THR A 441 19.29 -34.91 29.78
CA THR A 441 18.23 -34.63 30.75
C THR A 441 17.54 -33.32 30.41
N GLN A 442 16.21 -33.35 30.23
CA GLN A 442 15.39 -32.17 29.90
C GLN A 442 14.68 -31.68 31.16
N TYR A 443 14.98 -30.45 31.59
CA TYR A 443 14.35 -29.84 32.77
C TYR A 443 13.02 -29.18 32.44
N ALA A 444 12.92 -28.55 31.27
CA ALA A 444 11.72 -27.83 30.85
C ALA A 444 11.61 -27.74 29.33
N LEU A 445 10.38 -27.65 28.84
CA LEU A 445 10.05 -27.37 27.45
C LEU A 445 9.53 -25.94 27.34
N LEU A 446 10.19 -25.12 26.52
CA LEU A 446 9.73 -23.77 26.19
C LEU A 446 9.04 -23.80 24.82
N THR A 447 7.84 -23.24 24.77
CA THR A 447 6.99 -23.17 23.56
C THR A 447 6.73 -21.71 23.18
N ALA A 448 6.06 -21.52 22.04
CA ALA A 448 5.65 -20.20 21.54
C ALA A 448 4.99 -19.33 22.63
N GLY A 449 5.34 -18.03 22.65
CA GLY A 449 4.92 -17.08 23.70
C GLY A 449 5.81 -17.12 24.96
N GLY A 450 6.72 -18.09 25.06
CA GLY A 450 7.80 -18.06 26.05
C GLY A 450 8.91 -17.09 25.67
N CYS A 451 9.70 -16.68 26.66
CA CYS A 451 10.94 -15.93 26.48
C CYS A 451 12.02 -16.51 27.38
N PHE A 452 13.27 -16.28 27.03
CA PHE A 452 14.41 -16.69 27.85
C PHE A 452 15.61 -15.77 27.64
N GLY A 453 16.56 -15.79 28.58
CA GLY A 453 17.77 -14.98 28.54
C GLY A 453 17.61 -13.57 29.12
N GLU A 454 16.44 -13.26 29.67
CA GLU A 454 16.09 -12.03 30.37
C GLU A 454 16.97 -11.79 31.61
N ILE A 455 17.38 -12.85 32.30
CA ILE A 455 18.15 -12.75 33.55
C ILE A 455 19.56 -12.21 33.30
N SER A 456 20.23 -12.69 32.25
CA SER A 456 21.63 -12.34 31.98
C SER A 456 21.82 -10.91 31.45
N ILE A 457 20.75 -10.31 30.92
CA ILE A 457 20.79 -8.95 30.38
C ILE A 457 20.43 -7.90 31.44
N LEU A 458 19.57 -8.26 32.39
CA LEU A 458 19.27 -7.46 33.58
C LEU A 458 20.46 -7.59 34.54
N ASN A 459 21.23 -6.52 34.75
CA ASN A 459 22.36 -6.51 35.70
C ASN A 459 21.86 -6.56 37.16
N ILE A 460 21.23 -7.67 37.57
CA ILE A 460 20.68 -7.86 38.91
C ILE A 460 21.85 -7.98 39.90
N LYS A 461 21.93 -7.03 40.83
CA LYS A 461 22.92 -7.03 41.92
C LYS A 461 22.68 -8.25 42.82
N GLY A 462 23.75 -8.94 43.24
CA GLY A 462 23.67 -10.18 44.03
C GLY A 462 23.50 -11.47 43.21
N SER A 463 23.45 -11.41 41.88
CA SER A 463 23.48 -12.61 41.03
C SER A 463 24.86 -13.28 41.08
N LYS A 464 24.91 -14.55 41.54
CA LYS A 464 26.15 -15.35 41.57
C LYS A 464 26.76 -15.57 40.19
N MET A 465 25.94 -15.46 39.13
CA MET A 465 26.35 -15.67 37.74
C MET A 465 26.50 -14.38 36.94
N GLY A 466 26.18 -13.21 37.51
CA GLY A 466 26.32 -11.91 36.84
C GLY A 466 25.63 -11.89 35.46
N ASN A 467 26.38 -11.55 34.40
CA ASN A 467 25.86 -11.53 33.03
C ASN A 467 25.91 -12.89 32.31
N ARG A 468 26.26 -13.98 33.01
CA ARG A 468 26.40 -15.31 32.39
C ARG A 468 25.06 -16.03 32.33
N ARG A 469 24.91 -16.87 31.31
CA ARG A 469 23.72 -17.71 31.09
C ARG A 469 23.61 -18.79 32.17
N THR A 470 22.42 -18.97 32.71
CA THR A 470 22.15 -19.90 33.83
C THR A 470 21.89 -21.34 33.38
N ALA A 471 21.47 -21.55 32.13
CA ALA A 471 21.08 -22.86 31.61
C ALA A 471 21.49 -23.09 30.16
N ASN A 472 21.55 -24.36 29.77
CA ASN A 472 21.72 -24.76 28.36
C ASN A 472 20.34 -24.83 27.69
N ILE A 473 20.19 -24.18 26.54
CA ILE A 473 18.94 -24.18 25.78
C ILE A 473 19.22 -24.69 24.38
N ARG A 474 18.50 -25.75 24.01
CA ARG A 474 18.65 -26.44 22.73
C ARG A 474 17.33 -26.45 21.95
N SER A 475 17.38 -26.17 20.66
CA SER A 475 16.23 -26.29 19.78
C SER A 475 15.94 -27.77 19.46
N LEU A 476 14.68 -28.21 19.62
CA LEU A 476 14.28 -29.59 19.28
C LEU A 476 13.98 -29.74 17.78
N GLY A 477 13.53 -28.66 17.14
CA GLY A 477 13.21 -28.59 15.72
C GLY A 477 13.80 -27.33 15.09
N TYR A 478 13.28 -26.93 13.94
CA TYR A 478 13.49 -25.55 13.50
C TYR A 478 12.65 -24.62 14.36
N SER A 479 13.28 -23.57 14.89
CA SER A 479 12.63 -22.61 15.79
C SER A 479 12.89 -21.19 15.32
N ASP A 480 11.83 -20.37 15.32
CA ASP A 480 11.87 -18.96 15.01
C ASP A 480 11.80 -18.16 16.29
N LEU A 481 12.80 -17.32 16.49
CA LEU A 481 12.92 -16.49 17.67
C LEU A 481 13.05 -15.03 17.25
N PHE A 482 12.53 -14.14 18.09
CA PHE A 482 12.95 -12.74 18.05
C PHE A 482 14.06 -12.53 19.05
N CYS A 483 15.18 -12.02 18.58
CA CYS A 483 16.31 -11.59 19.38
C CYS A 483 16.20 -10.09 19.69
N LEU A 484 16.37 -9.75 20.96
CA LEU A 484 16.50 -8.37 21.44
C LEU A 484 17.85 -8.22 22.14
N SER A 485 18.65 -7.23 21.73
CA SER A 485 19.95 -7.00 22.35
C SER A 485 19.80 -6.36 23.73
N LYS A 486 20.80 -6.54 24.59
CA LYS A 486 20.85 -5.89 25.90
C LYS A 486 20.81 -4.36 25.77
N GLU A 487 21.53 -3.80 24.79
CA GLU A 487 21.60 -2.36 24.55
C GLU A 487 20.21 -1.82 24.18
N ASP A 488 19.56 -2.46 23.21
CA ASP A 488 18.22 -2.10 22.73
C ASP A 488 17.16 -2.17 23.83
N LEU A 489 17.19 -3.25 24.65
CA LEU A 489 16.27 -3.40 25.77
C LEU A 489 16.52 -2.34 26.84
N MET A 490 17.79 -2.11 27.21
CA MET A 490 18.12 -1.17 28.28
C MET A 490 17.75 0.26 27.89
N GLU A 491 17.96 0.65 26.64
CA GLU A 491 17.53 1.94 26.10
C GLU A 491 16.01 2.09 26.17
N ALA A 492 15.24 1.09 25.71
CA ALA A 492 13.78 1.15 25.78
C ALA A 492 13.29 1.21 27.23
N VAL A 493 13.82 0.33 28.08
CA VAL A 493 13.39 0.21 29.48
C VAL A 493 13.86 1.39 30.35
N THR A 494 14.85 2.20 29.91
CA THR A 494 15.18 3.45 30.62
C THR A 494 14.08 4.49 30.56
N GLU A 495 13.27 4.51 29.51
CA GLU A 495 12.11 5.42 29.39
C GLU A 495 10.89 4.90 30.17
N TYR A 496 10.82 3.59 30.45
CA TYR A 496 9.71 2.93 31.13
C TYR A 496 10.16 2.24 32.44
N PRO A 497 10.37 3.00 33.54
CA PRO A 497 10.94 2.47 34.79
C PRO A 497 10.06 1.41 35.47
N ASP A 498 8.74 1.46 35.32
CA ASP A 498 7.83 0.47 35.89
C ASP A 498 8.01 -0.91 35.22
N ALA A 499 8.17 -0.93 33.90
CA ALA A 499 8.47 -2.16 33.17
C ALA A 499 9.83 -2.73 33.58
N LYS A 500 10.82 -1.85 33.84
CA LYS A 500 12.12 -2.26 34.39
C LYS A 500 11.99 -3.01 35.70
N LYS A 501 11.17 -2.50 36.62
CA LYS A 501 10.94 -3.12 37.93
C LYS A 501 10.32 -4.50 37.77
N ILE A 502 9.30 -4.66 36.93
CA ILE A 502 8.65 -5.95 36.65
C ILE A 502 9.65 -6.97 36.06
N LEU A 503 10.49 -6.53 35.12
CA LEU A 503 11.56 -7.33 34.54
C LEU A 503 12.58 -7.78 35.61
N GLU A 504 13.05 -6.86 36.46
CA GLU A 504 14.01 -7.15 37.53
C GLU A 504 13.43 -8.07 38.61
N GLU A 505 12.19 -7.86 39.05
CA GLU A 505 11.50 -8.68 40.05
C GLU A 505 11.36 -10.13 39.58
N ARG A 506 10.88 -10.32 38.35
CA ARG A 506 10.78 -11.65 37.76
C ARG A 506 12.13 -12.33 37.58
N GLY A 507 13.15 -11.56 37.20
CA GLY A 507 14.52 -12.06 37.14
C GLY A 507 15.02 -12.54 38.50
N ARG A 508 14.70 -11.81 39.59
CA ARG A 508 15.01 -12.23 40.97
C ARG A 508 14.26 -13.48 41.38
N GLU A 509 12.95 -13.58 41.10
CA GLU A 509 12.15 -14.78 41.42
C GLU A 509 12.76 -16.05 40.82
N ILE A 510 13.21 -15.98 39.57
CA ILE A 510 13.84 -17.11 38.90
C ILE A 510 15.22 -17.41 39.52
N LEU A 511 16.02 -16.39 39.82
CA LEU A 511 17.33 -16.57 40.48
C LEU A 511 17.21 -17.18 41.88
N ILE A 512 16.19 -16.81 42.65
CA ILE A 512 15.90 -17.37 43.97
C ILE A 512 15.51 -18.85 43.83
N LYS A 513 14.61 -19.17 42.89
CA LYS A 513 14.16 -20.56 42.65
C LYS A 513 15.32 -21.49 42.28
N GLU A 514 16.31 -20.97 41.57
CA GLU A 514 17.52 -21.71 41.15
C GLU A 514 18.66 -21.66 42.20
N GLY A 515 18.49 -20.97 43.33
CA GLY A 515 19.53 -20.81 44.36
C GLY A 515 20.75 -19.96 43.92
N LEU A 516 20.57 -19.17 42.87
CA LEU A 516 21.63 -18.38 42.21
C LEU A 516 21.66 -16.91 42.65
N LEU A 517 20.78 -16.50 43.57
CA LEU A 517 20.83 -15.20 44.23
C LEU A 517 21.62 -15.32 45.55
N ASP A 518 22.44 -14.32 45.85
CA ASP A 518 22.96 -14.10 47.20
C ASP A 518 22.00 -13.15 47.94
N GLU A 519 21.22 -13.70 48.86
CA GLU A 519 20.18 -12.97 49.59
C GLU A 519 20.77 -11.82 50.43
N SER A 520 21.99 -11.99 50.97
CA SER A 520 22.67 -10.97 51.78
C SER A 520 23.05 -9.73 50.99
N ALA A 521 23.63 -9.91 49.79
CA ALA A 521 23.99 -8.82 48.89
C ALA A 521 22.76 -8.19 48.21
N ALA A 522 21.69 -8.96 48.01
CA ALA A 522 20.43 -8.47 47.49
C ALA A 522 19.73 -7.57 48.53
N GLU A 523 19.68 -7.96 49.79
CA GLU A 523 19.11 -7.19 50.90
C GLU A 523 19.85 -5.85 51.12
N GLU A 524 21.18 -5.84 51.20
CA GLU A 524 21.98 -4.60 51.30
C GLU A 524 21.68 -3.62 50.14
N SER A 525 21.50 -4.14 48.92
CA SER A 525 21.20 -3.30 47.75
C SER A 525 19.76 -2.80 47.71
N THR A 526 18.83 -3.51 48.33
CA THR A 526 17.40 -3.18 48.38
C THR A 526 17.13 -2.17 49.49
N GLU A 527 17.82 -2.27 50.63
CA GLU A 527 17.80 -1.27 51.70
C GLU A 527 18.43 0.05 51.26
N GLY A 528 19.59 0.01 50.59
CA GLY A 528 20.24 1.21 50.07
C GLY A 528 19.38 1.97 49.06
N LYS A 529 18.80 1.27 48.07
CA LYS A 529 17.89 1.87 47.08
C LYS A 529 16.58 2.36 47.70
N SER A 530 16.02 1.64 48.67
CA SER A 530 14.77 2.03 49.34
C SER A 530 14.93 3.33 50.13
N MET A 531 16.08 3.53 50.79
CA MET A 531 16.36 4.76 51.53
C MET A 531 16.58 5.95 50.58
N GLU A 532 17.30 5.73 49.48
CA GLU A 532 17.60 6.75 48.47
C GLU A 532 16.34 7.14 47.66
N GLU A 533 15.53 6.16 47.23
CA GLU A 533 14.22 6.42 46.58
C GLU A 533 13.24 7.15 47.53
N ARG A 534 13.27 6.86 48.84
CA ARG A 534 12.49 7.60 49.83
C ARG A 534 12.97 9.04 49.97
N LEU A 535 14.28 9.27 49.97
CA LEU A 535 14.87 10.61 50.03
C LEU A 535 14.55 11.41 48.76
N ASP A 536 14.66 10.82 47.58
CA ASP A 536 14.32 11.46 46.31
C ASP A 536 12.83 11.77 46.21
N ARG A 537 11.96 10.86 46.66
CA ARG A 537 10.51 11.09 46.69
C ARG A 537 10.13 12.20 47.68
N VAL A 538 10.82 12.28 48.82
CA VAL A 538 10.65 13.38 49.78
C VAL A 538 11.16 14.69 49.17
N ALA A 539 12.32 14.69 48.50
CA ALA A 539 12.86 15.87 47.84
C ALA A 539 11.94 16.39 46.74
N TRP A 540 11.42 15.51 45.88
CA TRP A 540 10.47 15.86 44.82
C TRP A 540 9.15 16.42 45.39
N ASN A 541 8.62 15.79 46.44
CA ASN A 541 7.43 16.29 47.13
C ASN A 541 7.69 17.67 47.77
N LEU A 542 8.88 17.90 48.32
CA LEU A 542 9.29 19.18 48.91
C LEU A 542 9.34 20.27 47.84
N ASP A 543 9.90 19.97 46.67
CA ASP A 543 10.05 20.91 45.55
C ASP A 543 8.69 21.26 44.92
N THR A 544 7.82 20.26 44.82
CA THR A 544 6.42 20.43 44.40
C THR A 544 5.62 21.27 45.41
N LEU A 545 5.86 21.07 46.71
CA LEU A 545 5.29 21.91 47.76
C LEU A 545 5.84 23.34 47.68
N HIS A 546 7.13 23.52 47.43
CA HIS A 546 7.78 24.83 47.34
C HIS A 546 7.23 25.64 46.17
N THR A 547 7.06 25.01 45.01
CA THR A 547 6.43 25.65 43.84
C THR A 547 4.95 25.99 44.08
N ARG A 548 4.18 25.11 44.74
CA ARG A 548 2.79 25.41 45.12
C ARG A 548 2.70 26.55 46.12
N PHE A 549 3.56 26.56 47.14
CA PHE A 549 3.64 27.66 48.11
C PHE A 549 4.05 28.98 47.45
N GLY A 550 5.01 28.95 46.52
CA GLY A 550 5.41 30.10 45.73
C GLY A 550 4.24 30.69 44.95
N ARG A 551 3.43 29.84 44.29
CA ARG A 551 2.22 30.27 43.57
C ARG A 551 1.15 30.84 44.50
N LEU A 552 0.96 30.23 45.67
CA LEU A 552 -0.02 30.68 46.65
C LEU A 552 0.40 32.02 47.29
N LEU A 553 1.70 32.24 47.46
CA LEU A 553 2.26 33.51 47.94
C LEU A 553 2.05 34.64 46.93
N THR A 554 2.25 34.38 45.63
CA THR A 554 1.95 35.38 44.58
C THR A 554 0.46 35.68 44.50
N GLU A 555 -0.40 34.65 44.51
CA GLU A 555 -1.86 34.83 44.55
C GLU A 555 -2.30 35.65 45.78
N TYR A 556 -1.70 35.40 46.95
CA TYR A 556 -1.97 36.16 48.18
C TYR A 556 -1.53 37.63 48.07
N ASN A 557 -0.33 37.88 47.53
CA ASN A 557 0.19 39.24 47.36
C ASN A 557 -0.67 40.05 46.37
N ASP A 558 -1.11 39.43 45.28
CA ASP A 558 -2.02 40.05 44.32
C ASP A 558 -3.38 40.39 44.95
N ALA A 559 -3.91 39.48 45.78
CA ALA A 559 -5.15 39.72 46.52
C ALA A 559 -4.99 40.88 47.53
N GLN A 560 -3.87 40.93 48.25
CA GLN A 560 -3.55 42.02 49.18
C GLN A 560 -3.40 43.37 48.46
N MET A 561 -2.73 43.43 47.30
CA MET A 561 -2.63 44.66 46.51
C MET A 561 -4.01 45.15 46.04
N LYS A 562 -4.85 44.25 45.52
CA LYS A 562 -6.22 44.59 45.09
C LYS A 562 -7.06 45.10 46.27
N LEU A 563 -6.93 44.50 47.44
CA LEU A 563 -7.64 44.95 48.64
C LEU A 563 -7.18 46.35 49.07
N LYS A 564 -5.86 46.61 49.10
CA LYS A 564 -5.32 47.94 49.39
C LYS A 564 -5.81 48.99 48.40
N GLN A 565 -5.79 48.71 47.10
CA GLN A 565 -6.30 49.63 46.08
C GLN A 565 -7.79 49.95 46.29
N ARG A 566 -8.61 48.95 46.66
CA ARG A 566 -10.03 49.17 46.98
C ARG A 566 -10.23 50.02 48.22
N ILE A 567 -9.43 49.80 49.28
CA ILE A 567 -9.48 50.61 50.50
C ILE A 567 -9.09 52.05 50.17
N THR A 568 -8.01 52.28 49.43
CA THR A 568 -7.59 53.63 49.03
C THR A 568 -8.65 54.33 48.17
N ALA A 569 -9.31 53.60 47.27
CA ALA A 569 -10.40 54.16 46.46
C ALA A 569 -11.63 54.53 47.32
N LEU A 570 -11.96 53.71 48.31
CA LEU A 570 -13.03 54.00 49.29
C LEU A 570 -12.67 55.21 50.15
N GLU A 571 -11.44 55.29 50.67
CA GLU A 571 -10.94 56.43 51.43
C GLU A 571 -10.97 57.73 50.61
N SER A 572 -10.61 57.69 49.32
CA SER A 572 -10.71 58.87 48.46
C SER A 572 -12.15 59.31 48.22
N LYS A 573 -13.08 58.33 48.14
CA LYS A 573 -14.49 58.60 47.89
C LYS A 573 -15.18 59.15 49.13
N MET A 574 -14.89 58.60 50.31
CA MET A 574 -15.33 59.16 51.60
C MET A 574 -14.79 60.58 51.80
N ARG A 575 -13.54 60.84 51.42
CA ARG A 575 -12.96 62.19 51.53
C ARG A 575 -13.59 63.19 50.55
N GLN A 576 -14.09 62.72 49.41
CA GLN A 576 -14.91 63.55 48.49
C GLN A 576 -16.30 63.81 49.06
N GLU A 577 -16.96 62.80 49.63
CA GLU A 577 -18.26 62.95 50.28
C GLU A 577 -18.17 63.88 51.50
N GLU A 578 -17.13 63.78 52.33
CA GLU A 578 -16.87 64.73 53.44
C GLU A 578 -16.61 66.16 52.94
N LEU A 579 -15.97 66.33 51.78
CA LEU A 579 -15.80 67.65 51.17
C LEU A 579 -17.13 68.20 50.64
N GLU A 580 -17.93 67.36 49.98
CA GLU A 580 -19.25 67.75 49.45
C GLU A 580 -20.24 68.10 50.57
N ASP A 581 -20.22 67.37 51.70
CA ASP A 581 -21.00 67.71 52.89
C ASP A 581 -20.51 69.01 53.56
N PHE A 582 -19.19 69.28 53.57
CA PHE A 582 -18.67 70.55 54.09
C PHE A 582 -19.07 71.75 53.21
N PHE A 583 -19.19 71.57 51.90
CA PHE A 583 -19.66 72.63 51.00
C PHE A 583 -21.20 72.77 51.00
N SER A 584 -21.96 71.70 51.27
CA SER A 584 -23.42 71.78 51.36
C SER A 584 -23.87 72.53 52.62
N ASP A 585 -23.24 72.30 53.78
CA ASP A 585 -23.50 73.05 55.02
C ASP A 585 -23.08 74.53 54.94
N SER A 586 -22.17 74.87 54.04
CA SER A 586 -21.80 76.28 53.79
C SER A 586 -22.82 77.03 52.92
N SER A 587 -23.66 76.30 52.17
CA SER A 587 -24.65 76.88 51.25
C SER A 587 -26.00 77.17 51.88
N ASP A 588 -26.31 76.57 53.03
CA ASP A 588 -27.56 76.79 53.79
C ASP A 588 -27.48 77.97 54.80
N SER A 589 -26.40 78.75 54.81
CA SER A 589 -26.23 79.94 55.68
C SER A 589 -26.13 81.29 54.96
N LEU A 590 -26.46 81.37 53.66
CA LEU A 590 -26.40 82.61 52.86
C LEU A 590 -27.73 83.04 52.19
N PHE A 591 -28.86 82.61 52.76
CA PHE A 591 -30.16 83.27 52.56
C PHE A 591 -30.89 83.48 53.89
N GLU A 592 -30.41 84.44 54.68
CA GLU A 592 -31.24 85.36 55.45
C GLU A 592 -30.66 86.79 55.37
#